data_AF-A0A8J6R6R2-F1
#
_entry.id   AF-A0A8J6R6R2-F1
#
_cell.length_a   1.000
_cell.length_b   1.000
_cell.length_c   1.000
_cell.angle_alpha   90.00
_cell.angle_beta   90.00
_cell.angle_gamma   90.00
#
_symmetry.space_group_name_H-M   'P 1'
#
loop_
_entity.id
_entity.type
_entity.pdbx_description
1 polymer ?
#
loop_
_entity_poly.entity_id
_entity_poly.type
_entity_poly.pdbx_seq_one_letter_code
_entity_poly.pdbx_strand_id
1 'polypeptide(L)' 'MPNESPDQLWVEPVGGIILARIRGVATADLIQECHQRIGVLQRDTGCQQVMYDALEFERPPIEIVLVTPKKKES' A
#
# COMPACT_ATOMS: atom_id res chain seq x y z
N MET A 1 1.44 -1.73 21.67
CA MET A 1 2.73 -1.75 20.93
C MET A 1 2.38 -1.49 19.48
N PRO A 2 2.99 -0.51 18.79
CA PRO A 2 2.72 -0.32 17.38
C PRO A 2 3.19 -1.57 16.64
N ASN A 3 2.37 -2.06 15.72
CA ASN A 3 2.66 -3.20 14.85
C ASN A 3 3.78 -2.80 13.88
N GLU A 4 5.03 -2.80 14.33
CA GLU A 4 6.19 -2.85 13.44
C GLU A 4 6.59 -4.31 13.31
N SER A 5 5.89 -5.06 12.47
CA SER A 5 6.51 -6.24 11.88
C SER A 5 7.47 -5.73 10.80
N PRO A 6 8.80 -5.85 10.98
CA PRO A 6 9.78 -5.46 9.95
C PRO A 6 9.55 -6.17 8.60
N ASP A 7 8.68 -7.19 8.60
CA ASP A 7 8.33 -8.01 7.46
C ASP A 7 7.09 -7.52 6.67
N GLN A 8 6.56 -6.32 6.94
CA GLN A 8 5.31 -5.88 6.28
C GLN A 8 5.52 -5.16 4.94
N LEU A 9 6.67 -4.53 4.73
CA LEU A 9 6.97 -3.73 3.54
C LEU A 9 8.37 -4.05 2.99
N TRP A 10 8.41 -4.56 1.76
CA TRP A 10 9.63 -4.74 0.98
C TRP A 10 9.63 -3.85 -0.25
N VAL A 11 10.71 -3.12 -0.46
CA VAL A 11 10.91 -2.31 -1.68
C VAL A 11 12.36 -2.45 -2.12
N GLU A 12 12.60 -3.08 -3.27
CA GLU A 12 13.94 -3.33 -3.78
C GLU A 12 14.01 -3.36 -5.31
N PRO A 13 15.14 -2.98 -5.92
CA PRO A 13 15.35 -3.16 -7.35
C PRO A 13 15.66 -4.62 -7.69
N VAL A 14 14.97 -5.17 -8.68
CA VAL A 14 15.16 -6.54 -9.19
C VAL A 14 15.17 -6.49 -10.71
N GLY A 15 16.28 -6.83 -11.36
CA GLY A 15 16.32 -7.02 -12.82
C GLY A 15 15.85 -5.82 -13.66
N GLY A 16 15.99 -4.59 -13.16
CA GLY A 16 15.55 -3.37 -13.86
C GLY A 16 14.12 -2.93 -13.58
N ILE A 17 13.41 -3.59 -12.65
CA ILE A 17 12.14 -3.15 -12.08
C ILE A 17 12.30 -2.91 -10.57
N ILE A 18 11.49 -2.03 -9.98
CA ILE A 18 11.36 -1.91 -8.52
C ILE A 18 10.22 -2.84 -8.09
N LEU A 19 10.53 -3.85 -7.27
CA LEU A 19 9.54 -4.70 -6.64
C LEU A 19 9.08 -4.07 -5.33
N ALA A 20 7.78 -3.82 -5.20
CA ALA A 20 7.15 -3.32 -3.98
C ALA A 20 6.16 -4.37 -3.47
N ARG A 21 6.45 -4.98 -2.31
CA ARG A 21 5.61 -5.98 -1.66
C ARG A 21 5.09 -5.43 -0.35
N ILE A 22 3.78 -5.50 -0.15
CA ILE A 22 3.14 -5.24 1.14
C ILE A 22 2.44 -6.52 1.57
N ARG A 23 2.56 -6.87 2.84
CA ARG A 23 1.90 -8.03 3.46
C ARG A 23 0.83 -7.57 4.45
N GLY A 24 -0.25 -8.33 4.57
CA GLY A 24 -1.34 -8.01 5.49
C GLY A 24 -2.11 -6.74 5.07
N VAL A 25 -2.65 -6.04 6.07
CA VAL A 25 -3.48 -4.85 5.83
C VAL A 25 -2.62 -3.65 5.45
N ALA A 26 -2.83 -3.12 4.24
CA ALA A 26 -2.20 -1.88 3.79
C ALA A 26 -2.79 -0.66 4.52
N THR A 27 -2.03 -0.10 5.46
CA THR A 27 -2.37 1.16 6.14
C THR A 27 -1.92 2.37 5.31
N ALA A 28 -2.46 3.56 5.62
CA ALA A 28 -2.04 4.79 4.96
C ALA A 28 -0.53 5.06 5.15
N ASP A 29 0.00 4.82 6.35
CA ASP A 29 1.41 5.02 6.66
C ASP A 29 2.31 4.08 5.85
N LEU A 30 1.93 2.80 5.70
CA LEU A 30 2.67 1.83 4.89
C LEU A 30 2.67 2.20 3.40
N ILE A 31 1.54 2.67 2.89
CA ILE A 31 1.43 3.12 1.49
C ILE A 31 2.32 4.35 1.27
N GLN A 32 2.30 5.30 2.20
CA GLN A 32 3.12 6.51 2.14
C GLN A 32 4.62 6.17 2.19
N GLU A 33 5.03 5.29 3.10
CA GLU A 33 6.41 4.83 3.20
C GLU A 33 6.85 4.06 1.94
N CYS A 34 6.01 3.17 1.43
CA CYS A 34 6.24 2.45 0.17
C CYS A 34 6.50 3.44 -0.98
N HIS A 35 5.64 4.44 -1.13
CA HIS A 35 5.78 5.47 -2.15
C HIS A 35 7.10 6.25 -2.02
N GLN A 36 7.48 6.62 -0.81
CA GLN A 36 8.75 7.32 -0.55
C GLN A 36 9.96 6.46 -0.92
N ARG A 37 9.98 5.18 -0.51
CA ARG A 37 11.06 4.24 -0.83
C ARG A 37 11.19 4.01 -2.34
N ILE A 38 10.07 3.86 -3.05
CA ILE A 38 10.05 3.79 -4.52
C ILE A 38 10.67 5.04 -5.12
N GLY A 39 10.24 6.24 -4.69
CA GLY A 39 10.74 7.50 -5.24
C GLY A 39 12.23 7.76 -4.99
N VAL A 40 12.79 7.22 -3.90
CA VAL A 40 14.25 7.19 -3.68
C VAL A 40 14.92 6.28 -4.70
N LEU A 41 14.47 5.02 -4.82
CA LEU A 41 15.05 4.07 -5.77
C LEU A 41 14.94 4.51 -7.23
N GLN A 42 13.84 5.14 -7.63
CA GLN A 42 13.68 5.68 -8.99
C GLN A 42 14.71 6.76 -9.30
N ARG A 43 15.01 7.65 -8.33
CA ARG A 43 16.03 8.70 -8.50
C ARG A 43 17.44 8.12 -8.51
N ASP A 44 17.72 7.16 -7.64
CA ASP A 44 19.06 6.61 -7.47
C ASP A 44 19.45 5.63 -8.59
N THR A 45 18.48 4.89 -9.13
CA THR A 45 18.73 3.84 -10.14
C THR A 45 18.31 4.23 -11.55
N GLY A 46 17.49 5.28 -11.72
CA GLY A 46 16.84 5.64 -12.98
C GLY A 46 15.72 4.68 -13.41
N CYS A 47 15.49 3.58 -12.69
CA CYS A 47 14.42 2.63 -12.95
C CYS A 47 13.05 3.31 -12.80
N GLN A 48 12.21 3.25 -13.83
CA GLN A 48 10.86 3.84 -13.82
C GLN A 48 9.76 2.80 -13.65
N GLN A 49 10.07 1.51 -13.83
CA GLN A 49 9.11 0.43 -13.79
C GLN A 49 8.94 -0.07 -12.35
N VAL A 50 7.70 -0.17 -11.90
CA VAL A 50 7.37 -0.65 -10.55
C VAL A 50 6.38 -1.81 -10.66
N MET A 51 6.66 -2.91 -9.99
CA MET A 51 5.76 -4.04 -9.85
C MET A 51 5.28 -4.12 -8.39
N TYR A 52 3.96 -4.05 -8.20
CA TYR A 52 3.36 -4.27 -6.90
C TYR A 52 3.01 -5.75 -6.73
N ASP A 53 3.61 -6.38 -5.72
CA ASP A 53 3.25 -7.73 -5.29
C ASP A 53 2.13 -7.64 -4.25
N ALA A 54 0.94 -8.07 -4.68
CA ALA A 54 -0.28 -8.06 -3.89
C ALA A 54 -0.72 -9.45 -3.40
N LEU A 55 0.13 -10.48 -3.50
CA LEU A 55 -0.26 -11.86 -3.22
C LEU A 55 -0.65 -12.09 -1.75
N GLU A 56 -0.07 -11.31 -0.85
CA GLU A 56 -0.28 -11.40 0.60
C GLU A 56 -1.03 -10.17 1.16
N PHE A 57 -1.74 -9.42 0.30
CA PHE A 57 -2.57 -8.31 0.77
C PHE A 57 -3.81 -8.83 1.49
N GLU A 58 -4.06 -8.27 2.66
CA GLU A 58 -5.34 -8.39 3.34
C GLU A 58 -6.20 -7.17 3.07
N ARG A 59 -7.51 -7.40 2.94
CA ARG A 59 -8.48 -6.32 2.77
C ARG A 59 -8.42 -5.40 4.01
N PRO A 60 -8.26 -4.07 3.83
CA PRO A 60 -8.38 -3.15 4.96
C PRO A 60 -9.80 -3.19 5.53
N PRO A 61 -9.98 -3.00 6.85
CA PRO A 61 -11.31 -2.91 7.43
C PRO A 61 -12.01 -1.68 6.86
N ILE A 62 -13.04 -1.89 6.05
CA ILE A 62 -13.90 -0.84 5.51
C ILE A 62 -15.23 -0.91 6.27
N GLU A 63 -15.55 0.11 7.06
CA GLU A 63 -16.89 0.28 7.58
C GLU A 63 -17.80 0.82 6.47
N ILE A 64 -18.71 -0.02 5.98
CA ILE A 64 -19.76 0.42 5.07
C ILE A 64 -20.80 1.15 5.92
N VAL A 65 -20.75 2.48 5.92
CA VAL A 65 -21.84 3.29 6.48
C VAL A 65 -23.01 3.24 5.51
N LEU A 66 -24.04 2.44 5.82
CA LEU A 66 -25.30 2.46 5.08
C LEU A 66 -25.99 3.80 5.32
N VAL A 67 -25.88 4.72 4.36
CA VAL A 67 -26.61 5.98 4.40
C VAL A 67 -28.05 5.72 3.96
N THR A 68 -28.96 5.51 4.92
CA THR A 68 -30.40 5.41 4.62
C THR A 68 -30.88 6.76 4.09
N PRO A 69 -31.40 6.87 2.85
CA PRO A 69 -31.97 8.11 2.38
C PRO A 69 -33.19 8.45 3.24
N LYS A 70 -33.18 9.63 3.88
CA LYS A 70 -34.37 10.14 4.59
C LYS A 70 -35.50 10.30 3.57
N LYS A 71 -36.52 9.46 3.68
CA LYS A 71 -37.80 9.63 2.98
C LYS A 71 -38.35 10.99 3.41
N LYS A 72 -38.47 11.95 2.47
CA LYS A 72 -39.26 13.16 2.71
C LYS A 72 -40.72 12.73 2.63
N GLU A 73 -41.40 12.68 3.77
CA GLU A 73 -42.87 12.60 3.80
C GLU A 73 -43.42 13.88 3.16
N SER A 74 -44.32 13.71 2.19
CA SER A 74 -45.06 14.77 1.49
C SER A 74 -46.43 14.92 2.12
#